data_AF-A0AAJ2U703-F1
#
_entry.id   AF-A0AAJ2U703-F1
#
_cell.length_a   1.000
_cell.length_b   1.000
_cell.length_c   1.000
_cell.angle_alpha   90.00
_cell.angle_beta   90.00
_cell.angle_gamma   90.00
#
_symmetry.space_group_name_H-M   'P 1'
#
loop_
_entity.id
_entity.type
_entity.pdbx_description
1 polymer ?
#
loop_
_entity_poly.entity_id
_entity_poly.type
_entity_poly.pdbx_seq_one_letter_code
_entity_poly.pdbx_strand_id
1 'polypeptide(L)' 'PLNAKGIQQAKESGQFLKHSDWDVIITSPLKRARRTAEIINESLNIPLVEMDDFKEKYFGDAEGMTLEERRVAFPNHQ' A
#
# COMPACT_ATOMS: atom_id res chain seq x y z
N PRO A 1 -6.82 7.73 0.69
CA PRO A 1 -6.42 8.11 -0.69
C PRO A 1 -4.92 8.47 -0.69
N LEU A 2 -4.21 8.33 -1.83
CA LEU A 2 -2.78 8.66 -1.90
C LEU A 2 -2.60 10.19 -1.97
N ASN A 3 -1.70 10.75 -1.15
CA ASN A 3 -1.43 12.19 -1.14
C ASN A 3 -0.31 12.58 -2.12
N ALA A 4 -0.07 13.88 -2.30
CA ALA A 4 0.94 14.38 -3.25
C ALA A 4 2.36 13.85 -2.98
N LYS A 5 2.75 13.75 -1.70
CA LYS A 5 4.03 13.17 -1.30
C LYS A 5 4.12 11.69 -1.67
N GLY A 6 3.06 10.92 -1.43
CA GLY A 6 2.96 9.51 -1.79
C GLY A 6 3.03 9.29 -3.30
N ILE A 7 2.43 10.17 -4.10
CA ILE A 7 2.56 10.14 -5.57
C ILE A 7 4.02 10.35 -5.98
N GLN A 8 4.70 11.34 -5.40
CA GLN A 8 6.11 11.61 -5.70
C GLN A 8 7.01 10.43 -5.34
N GLN A 9 6.81 9.85 -4.15
CA GLN A 9 7.54 8.67 -3.69
C GLN A 9 7.32 7.44 -4.60
N ALA A 10 6.09 7.24 -5.09
CA ALA A 10 5.78 6.15 -6.01
C ALA A 10 6.52 6.32 -7.34
N LYS A 11 6.60 7.55 -7.87
CA LYS A 11 7.36 7.85 -9.09
C LYS A 11 8.86 7.60 -8.92
N GLU A 12 9.44 8.08 -7.83
CA GLU A 12 10.86 7.86 -7.50
C GLU A 12 11.17 6.37 -7.36
N SER A 13 10.28 5.62 -6.71
CA SER A 13 10.39 4.16 -6.60
C SER A 13 10.37 3.49 -7.96
N GLY A 14 9.46 3.88 -8.86
CA GLY A 14 9.41 3.36 -10.23
C GLY A 14 10.70 3.62 -11.01
N GLN A 15 11.27 4.83 -10.90
CA GLN A 15 12.54 5.16 -11.55
C GLN A 15 13.70 4.33 -11.01
N PHE A 16 13.77 4.16 -9.69
CA PHE A 16 14.80 3.33 -9.06
C PHE A 16 14.71 1.86 -9.49
N LEU A 17 13.49 1.30 -9.46
CA LEU A 17 13.25 -0.11 -9.78
C LEU A 17 13.54 -0.45 -11.25
N LYS A 18 13.47 0.53 -12.16
CA LYS A 18 13.79 0.35 -13.60
C LYS A 18 15.22 -0.12 -13.85
N HIS A 19 16.12 -0.01 -12.88
CA HIS A 19 17.50 -0.48 -12.98
C HIS A 19 17.68 -1.98 -12.68
N SER A 20 16.59 -2.74 -12.59
CA SER A 20 16.59 -4.19 -12.39
C SER A 20 15.46 -4.84 -13.17
N ASP A 21 15.59 -6.13 -13.44
CA ASP A 21 14.55 -6.90 -14.13
C ASP A 21 13.48 -7.36 -13.14
N TRP A 22 12.22 -7.21 -13.54
CA TRP A 22 11.04 -7.56 -12.75
C TRP A 22 10.01 -8.26 -13.64
N ASP A 23 9.43 -9.34 -13.16
CA ASP A 23 8.46 -10.12 -13.94
C ASP A 23 7.01 -9.67 -13.72
N VAL A 24 6.67 -9.22 -12.51
CA VAL A 24 5.30 -8.90 -12.11
C VAL A 24 5.26 -7.92 -10.93
N ILE A 25 4.23 -7.07 -10.90
CA ILE A 25 3.84 -6.29 -9.72
C ILE A 25 2.59 -6.93 -9.11
N ILE A 26 2.63 -7.18 -7.81
CA ILE A 26 1.48 -7.69 -7.06
C ILE A 26 1.07 -6.62 -6.03
N THR A 27 -0.22 -6.27 -5.99
CA THR A 27 -0.74 -5.24 -5.07
C THR A 27 -2.00 -5.70 -4.36
N SER A 28 -2.28 -5.15 -3.19
CA SER A 28 -3.56 -5.33 -2.52
C SER A 28 -4.65 -4.52 -3.24
N PRO A 29 -5.92 -4.92 -3.19
CA PRO A 29 -7.02 -4.20 -3.85
C PRO A 29 -7.36 -2.87 -3.16
N LEU A 30 -6.65 -2.49 -2.08
CA LEU A 30 -6.83 -1.21 -1.43
C LEU A 30 -6.46 -0.09 -2.40
N LYS A 31 -7.37 0.88 -2.61
CA LYS A 31 -7.21 1.98 -3.58
C LYS A 31 -5.84 2.67 -3.49
N ARG A 32 -5.29 2.84 -2.28
CA ARG A 32 -3.97 3.46 -2.07
C ARG A 32 -2.83 2.58 -2.59
N ALA A 33 -2.86 1.27 -2.32
CA ALA A 33 -1.84 0.32 -2.74
C ALA A 33 -1.89 0.11 -4.25
N ARG A 34 -3.09 -0.06 -4.80
CA ARG A 34 -3.32 -0.13 -6.25
C ARG A 34 -2.79 1.11 -6.96
N ARG A 35 -3.12 2.31 -6.45
CA ARG A 35 -2.67 3.57 -7.07
C ARG A 35 -1.14 3.72 -7.04
N THR A 36 -0.49 3.33 -5.95
CA THR A 36 0.98 3.32 -5.88
C THR A 36 1.57 2.35 -6.90
N ALA A 37 1.03 1.15 -7.01
CA ALA A 37 1.48 0.12 -7.95
C ALA A 37 1.31 0.56 -9.41
N GLU A 38 0.18 1.19 -9.76
CA GLU A 38 -0.05 1.78 -11.09
C GLU A 38 1.04 2.81 -11.44
N ILE A 39 1.34 3.73 -10.53
CA ILE A 39 2.36 4.78 -10.75
C ILE A 39 3.75 4.17 -10.95
N ILE A 40 4.10 3.15 -10.17
CA ILE A 40 5.37 2.42 -10.34
C ILE A 40 5.38 1.72 -11.72
N ASN A 41 4.25 1.12 -12.11
CA ASN A 41 4.13 0.39 -13.36
C ASN A 41 4.23 1.29 -14.60
N GLU A 42 3.98 2.60 -14.49
CA GLU A 42 4.28 3.56 -15.56
C GLU A 42 5.78 3.52 -15.97
N SER A 43 6.68 3.12 -15.06
CA SER A 43 8.12 3.01 -15.33
C SER A 43 8.57 1.61 -15.77
N LEU A 44 7.92 0.55 -15.25
CA LEU A 44 8.32 -0.85 -15.47
C LEU A 44 7.58 -1.49 -16.65
N ASN A 45 6.30 -1.13 -16.86
CA ASN A 45 5.43 -1.64 -17.92
C ASN A 45 5.34 -3.19 -17.96
N ILE A 46 5.06 -3.78 -16.81
CA ILE A 46 4.94 -5.23 -16.61
C ILE A 46 3.54 -5.61 -16.10
N PRO A 47 3.18 -6.91 -16.05
CA PRO A 47 1.90 -7.33 -15.50
C PRO A 47 1.68 -6.81 -14.07
N LEU A 48 0.50 -6.22 -13.85
CA LEU A 48 0.04 -5.78 -12.53
C LEU A 48 -1.13 -6.68 -12.11
N VAL A 49 -0.94 -7.41 -11.00
CA VAL A 49 -1.90 -8.36 -10.46
C VAL A 49 -2.39 -7.88 -9.11
N GLU A 50 -3.70 -7.94 -8.91
CA GLU A 50 -4.30 -7.70 -7.61
C GLU A 50 -4.46 -9.02 -6.85
N MET A 51 -4.13 -9.02 -5.56
CA MET A 51 -4.25 -10.18 -4.70
C MET A 51 -4.98 -9.80 -3.42
N ASP A 52 -6.16 -10.40 -3.21
CA ASP A 52 -6.99 -10.14 -2.02
C ASP A 52 -6.28 -10.53 -0.71
N ASP A 53 -5.45 -11.56 -0.74
CA ASP A 53 -4.68 -12.05 0.42
C ASP A 53 -3.63 -11.05 0.92
N PHE A 54 -3.31 -10.01 0.14
CA PHE A 54 -2.40 -8.93 0.53
C PHE A 54 -3.11 -7.75 1.21
N LYS A 55 -4.40 -7.87 1.52
CA LYS A 55 -5.08 -6.88 2.39
C LYS A 55 -4.36 -6.85 3.75
N GLU A 56 -4.12 -5.64 4.24
CA GLU A 56 -3.62 -5.43 5.61
C GLU A 56 -4.54 -6.11 6.64
N LYS A 57 -3.99 -6.42 7.82
CA LYS A 57 -4.78 -6.89 8.97
C LYS A 57 -5.98 -5.98 9.17
N TYR A 58 -7.17 -6.57 9.13
CA TYR A 58 -8.40 -5.88 9.51
C TYR A 58 -8.36 -5.67 11.03
N PHE A 59 -8.25 -4.42 11.47
CA PHE A 59 -8.21 -4.08 12.90
C PHE A 59 -9.61 -3.99 13.52
N GLY A 60 -10.67 -4.31 12.78
CA GLY A 60 -12.05 -4.25 13.26
C GLY A 60 -12.39 -2.87 13.81
N ASP A 61 -13.02 -2.84 14.99
CA ASP A 61 -13.42 -1.61 15.68
C ASP A 61 -12.24 -0.67 16.02
N ALA A 62 -11.00 -1.12 15.92
CA ALA A 62 -9.80 -0.32 16.16
C ALA A 62 -9.26 0.37 14.88
N GLU A 63 -9.91 0.24 13.72
CA GLU A 63 -9.56 1.01 12.52
C GLU A 63 -9.75 2.52 12.75
N GLY A 64 -8.76 3.32 12.32
CA GLY A 64 -8.81 4.78 12.43
C GLY A 64 -8.46 5.35 13.81
N MET A 65 -8.41 4.52 14.85
CA MET A 65 -7.98 4.93 16.18
C MET A 65 -6.47 5.17 16.26
N THR A 66 -6.07 6.25 16.92
CA THR A 66 -4.72 6.46 17.42
C THR A 66 -4.34 5.40 18.46
N LEU A 67 -3.04 5.27 18.76
CA LEU A 67 -2.55 4.34 19.79
C LEU A 67 -3.21 4.60 21.16
N GLU A 68 -3.44 5.86 21.51
CA GLU A 68 -4.06 6.23 22.78
C GLU A 68 -5.56 5.90 22.81
N GLU A 69 -6.29 6.16 21.72
CA GLU A 69 -7.70 5.76 21.60
C GLU A 69 -7.86 4.23 21.68
N ARG A 70 -6.94 3.47 21.09
CA ARG A 70 -6.94 2.00 21.18
C ARG A 70 -6.73 1.50 22.61
N ARG A 71 -5.81 2.12 23.36
CA ARG A 71 -5.56 1.77 24.77
C ARG A 71 -6.78 2.01 25.65
N VAL A 72 -7.53 3.07 25.38
CA VAL A 72 -8.77 3.39 26.13
C VAL A 72 -9.92 2.47 25.73
N ALA A 73 -10.12 2.25 24.43
CA ALA A 73 -11.23 1.45 23.92
C ALA A 73 -11.04 -0.07 24.13
N PHE A 74 -9.79 -0.55 24.13
CA PHE A 74 -9.45 -1.98 24.24
C PHE A 74 -8.32 -2.21 25.26
N PRO A 75 -8.53 -1.91 26.56
CA PRO A 75 -7.48 -1.94 27.58
C PRO A 75 -6.90 -3.34 27.85
N ASN A 76 -7.61 -4.40 27.47
CA ASN A 76 -7.24 -5.80 27.75
C ASN A 76 -6.83 -6.61 26.50
N HIS A 77 -6.69 -5.98 25.33
CA HIS A 77 -6.21 -6.66 24.11
C HIS A 77 -4.73 -6.29 23.85
N GLN A 78 -3.86 -7.30 23.87
CA GLN A 78 -2.48 -7.23 23.36
C GLN A 78 -2.42 -7.49 21.86
#